data_AF-A0A1D9MHB9-F1
#
_entry.id   AF-A0A1D9MHB9-F1
#
_cell.length_a   1.000
_cell.length_b   1.000
_cell.length_c   1.000
_cell.angle_alpha   90.00
_cell.angle_beta   90.00
_cell.angle_gamma   90.00
#
_symmetry.space_group_name_H-M   'P 1'
#
loop_
_entity.id
_entity.type
_entity.pdbx_description
1 polymer ?
#
loop_
_entity_poly.entity_id
_entity_poly.type
_entity_poly.pdbx_seq_one_letter_code
_entity_poly.pdbx_strand_id
1 'polypeptide(L)'
;MEITTHALPVTPKQIAYARSLALRNRTLLPWEVQQDRRSLSAWIEAQAQLKPVSDMDRLPTSKQVAFAEKLARIKQRAVPDECFRDKGLMSKWIDGNK
;
A
#
# COMPACT_ATOMS: atom_id res chain seq x y z
N MET A 1 -36.90 -13.76 18.29
CA MET A 1 -35.81 -14.70 18.65
C MET A 1 -34.51 -13.96 18.42
N GLU A 2 -33.94 -13.37 19.47
CA GLU A 2 -32.66 -12.67 19.37
C GLU A 2 -31.55 -13.72 19.45
N ILE A 3 -30.93 -14.00 18.31
CA ILE A 3 -29.68 -14.77 18.24
C ILE A 3 -28.58 -13.90 18.83
N THR A 4 -28.47 -13.90 20.16
CA THR A 4 -27.30 -13.38 20.86
C THR A 4 -26.14 -14.32 20.58
N THR A 5 -25.53 -14.18 19.40
CA THR A 5 -24.20 -14.72 19.14
C THR A 5 -23.32 -14.13 20.23
N HIS A 6 -22.89 -14.95 21.20
CA HIS A 6 -21.98 -14.56 22.26
C HIS A 6 -20.61 -14.24 21.65
N ALA A 7 -20.52 -13.09 20.98
CA ALA A 7 -19.30 -12.57 20.41
C ALA A 7 -18.42 -12.14 21.58
N LEU A 8 -17.24 -12.74 21.68
CA LEU A 8 -16.27 -12.35 22.69
C LEU A 8 -15.89 -10.89 22.45
N PRO A 9 -15.83 -10.06 23.51
CA PRO A 9 -15.45 -8.67 23.35
C PRO A 9 -14.03 -8.56 22.81
N VAL A 10 -13.83 -7.57 21.95
CA VAL A 10 -12.51 -7.21 21.44
C VAL A 10 -11.60 -6.78 22.60
N THR A 11 -10.35 -7.22 22.57
CA THR A 11 -9.37 -6.81 23.58
C THR A 11 -8.72 -5.46 23.24
N PRO A 12 -8.38 -4.62 24.24
CA PRO A 12 -7.68 -3.36 23.99
C PRO A 12 -6.36 -3.52 23.21
N LYS A 13 -5.64 -4.63 23.44
CA LYS A 13 -4.41 -4.98 22.71
C LYS A 13 -4.67 -5.19 21.21
N GLN A 14 -5.76 -5.85 20.85
CA GLN A 14 -6.12 -6.04 19.44
C GLN A 14 -6.51 -4.73 18.77
N ILE A 15 -7.24 -3.83 19.46
CA ILE A 15 -7.59 -2.50 18.93
C ILE A 15 -6.33 -1.68 18.69
N ALA A 16 -5.41 -1.64 19.66
CA ALA A 16 -4.16 -0.91 19.52
C ALA A 16 -3.33 -1.42 18.34
N TYR A 17 -3.22 -2.75 18.19
CA TYR A 17 -2.50 -3.34 17.06
C TYR A 17 -3.20 -3.07 15.72
N ALA A 18 -4.52 -3.24 15.63
CA ALA A 18 -5.29 -2.95 14.44
C ALA A 18 -5.16 -1.47 14.01
N ARG A 19 -5.14 -0.53 14.97
CA ARG A 19 -4.90 0.89 14.69
C ARG A 19 -3.50 1.15 14.15
N SER A 20 -2.48 0.50 14.71
CA SER A 20 -1.10 0.63 14.19
C SER A 20 -1.00 0.15 12.74
N LEU A 21 -1.74 -0.91 12.40
CA LEU A 21 -1.76 -1.52 11.09
C LEU A 21 -2.56 -0.66 10.08
N ALA A 22 -3.68 -0.08 10.54
CA ALA A 22 -4.45 0.90 9.79
C ALA A 22 -3.60 2.11 9.37
N LEU A 23 -2.82 2.66 10.30
CA LEU A 23 -1.88 3.76 10.03
C LEU A 23 -0.78 3.34 9.05
N ARG A 24 -0.14 2.18 9.29
CA ARG A 24 0.92 1.63 8.44
C ARG A 24 0.45 1.44 6.98
N ASN A 25 -0.76 0.95 6.81
CA ASN A 25 -1.31 0.62 5.49
C ASN A 25 -2.11 1.76 4.87
N ARG A 26 -2.25 2.90 5.57
CA ARG A 26 -3.10 4.05 5.17
C ARG A 26 -4.56 3.64 4.89
N THR A 27 -5.09 2.72 5.69
CA THR A 27 -6.47 2.23 5.61
C THR A 27 -7.26 2.66 6.85
N LEU A 28 -8.56 2.90 6.72
CA LEU A 28 -9.42 3.11 7.88
C LEU A 28 -9.70 1.77 8.58
N LEU A 29 -9.75 1.78 9.91
CA LEU A 29 -10.23 0.66 10.70
C LEU A 29 -11.77 0.70 10.74
N PRO A 30 -12.49 -0.23 10.07
CA PRO A 30 -13.95 -0.19 10.03
C PRO A 30 -14.57 -0.30 11.42
N TRP A 31 -15.75 0.28 11.63
CA TRP A 31 -16.44 0.23 12.92
C TRP A 31 -16.99 -1.18 13.20
N GLU A 32 -17.44 -1.85 12.16
CA GLU A 32 -18.10 -3.15 12.20
C GLU A 32 -17.12 -4.23 12.71
N VAL A 33 -15.87 -4.17 12.25
CA VAL A 33 -14.83 -5.12 12.69
C VAL A 33 -14.40 -4.91 14.14
N GLN A 34 -14.73 -3.76 14.75
CA GLN A 34 -14.41 -3.46 16.15
C GLN A 34 -15.43 -4.04 17.14
N GLN A 35 -16.57 -4.55 16.66
CA GLN A 35 -17.63 -5.11 17.52
C GLN A 35 -17.37 -6.57 17.93
N ASP A 36 -16.66 -7.32 17.09
CA ASP A 36 -16.45 -8.76 17.28
C ASP A 36 -14.97 -9.14 17.19
N ARG A 37 -14.52 -9.92 18.16
CA ARG A 37 -13.12 -10.38 18.25
C ARG A 37 -12.69 -11.20 17.03
N ARG A 38 -13.56 -12.04 16.48
CA ARG A 38 -13.22 -12.88 15.33
C ARG A 38 -13.06 -12.02 14.07
N SER A 39 -13.98 -11.09 13.86
CA SER A 39 -13.96 -10.11 12.78
C SER A 39 -12.71 -9.24 12.81
N LEU A 40 -12.34 -8.72 13.99
CA LEU A 40 -11.11 -7.94 14.14
C LEU A 40 -9.85 -8.76 13.85
N SER A 41 -9.82 -10.01 14.31
CA SER A 41 -8.66 -10.88 14.10
C SER A 41 -8.46 -11.21 12.63
N ALA A 42 -9.54 -11.51 11.91
CA ALA A 42 -9.50 -11.74 10.46
C ALA A 42 -9.05 -10.49 9.69
N TRP A 43 -9.52 -9.30 10.11
CA TRP A 43 -9.07 -8.03 9.53
C TRP A 43 -7.58 -7.78 9.78
N ILE A 44 -7.11 -8.01 11.02
CA ILE A 44 -5.68 -7.88 11.38
C ILE A 44 -4.84 -8.81 10.50
N GLU A 45 -5.22 -10.07 10.33
CA GLU A 45 -4.47 -11.03 9.52
C GLU A 45 -4.38 -10.59 8.07
N ALA A 46 -5.51 -10.18 7.46
CA ALA A 46 -5.54 -9.67 6.10
C ALA A 46 -4.63 -8.44 5.92
N GLN A 47 -4.68 -7.50 6.87
CA GLN A 47 -3.89 -6.27 6.83
C GLN A 47 -2.40 -6.51 7.13
N ALA A 48 -2.06 -7.54 7.91
CA ALA A 48 -0.68 -7.88 8.24
C ALA A 48 0.06 -8.49 7.04
N GLN A 49 -0.67 -9.14 6.14
CA GLN A 49 -0.15 -9.68 4.87
C GLN A 49 0.09 -8.60 3.81
N LEU A 50 -0.52 -7.42 3.95
CA LEU A 50 -0.27 -6.33 3.01
C LEU A 50 1.16 -5.82 3.17
N LYS A 51 1.84 -5.63 2.03
CA LYS A 51 3.12 -4.94 2.02
C LYS A 51 2.88 -3.51 2.52
N PRO A 52 3.65 -3.02 3.50
CA PRO A 52 3.54 -1.63 3.92
C PRO A 52 3.72 -0.75 2.71
N VAL A 53 2.84 0.25 2.57
CA VAL A 53 3.00 1.28 1.54
C VAL A 53 4.19 2.12 1.95
N SER A 54 5.37 1.77 1.47
CA SER A 54 6.57 2.58 1.66
C SER A 54 6.51 3.74 0.69
N ASP A 55 6.84 4.95 1.13
CA ASP A 55 7.03 6.07 0.21
C ASP A 55 8.13 5.77 -0.83
N MET A 56 9.04 4.83 -0.55
CA MET A 56 10.03 4.34 -1.51
C MET A 56 9.42 3.50 -2.64
N ASP A 57 8.26 2.87 -2.45
CA ASP A 57 7.56 2.14 -3.53
C ASP A 57 6.96 3.10 -4.56
N ARG A 58 6.80 4.37 -4.20
CA ARG A 58 6.36 5.44 -5.12
C ARG A 58 7.47 5.86 -6.06
N LEU A 59 8.74 5.80 -5.65
CA LEU A 59 9.85 6.20 -6.48
C LEU A 59 10.13 5.16 -7.57
N PRO A 60 10.58 5.59 -8.77
CA PRO A 60 11.02 4.64 -9.79
C PRO A 60 12.17 3.78 -9.28
N THR A 61 12.14 2.51 -9.67
CA THR A 61 13.24 1.59 -9.34
C THR A 61 14.51 1.98 -10.10
N SER A 62 15.70 1.69 -9.55
CA SER A 62 16.98 1.95 -10.22
C SER A 62 17.05 1.31 -11.62
N LYS A 63 16.40 0.15 -11.80
CA LYS A 63 16.27 -0.52 -13.10
C LYS A 63 15.46 0.30 -14.10
N GLN A 64 14.33 0.89 -13.67
CA GLN A 64 13.53 1.76 -14.52
C GLN A 64 14.30 3.03 -14.89
N VAL A 65 14.99 3.65 -13.93
CA VAL A 65 15.83 4.83 -14.17
C VAL A 65 16.90 4.51 -15.22
N ALA A 66 17.68 3.46 -15.02
CA ALA A 66 18.74 3.07 -15.96
C ALA A 66 18.19 2.74 -17.37
N PHE A 67 17.00 2.12 -17.45
CA PHE A 67 16.35 1.83 -18.73
C PHE A 67 15.87 3.12 -19.41
N ALA A 68 15.24 4.03 -18.67
CA ALA A 68 14.79 5.31 -19.16
C ALA A 68 15.95 6.18 -19.64
N GLU A 69 17.05 6.25 -18.88
CA GLU A 69 18.28 6.97 -19.26
C GLU A 69 18.91 6.41 -20.54
N LYS A 70 18.95 5.07 -20.68
CA LYS A 70 19.41 4.44 -21.92
C LYS A 70 18.54 4.84 -23.12
N LEU A 71 17.22 4.83 -22.93
CA LEU A 71 16.26 5.16 -23.97
C LEU A 71 16.34 6.64 -24.36
N ALA A 72 16.42 7.52 -23.38
CA ALA A 72 16.67 8.96 -23.50
C ALA A 72 17.91 9.25 -24.34
N ARG A 73 19.03 8.55 -24.06
CA ARG A 73 20.28 8.70 -24.82
C ARG A 73 20.11 8.30 -26.30
N ILE A 74 19.47 7.16 -26.56
CA ILE A 74 19.25 6.66 -27.93
C ILE A 74 18.33 7.62 -28.71
N LYS A 75 17.29 8.15 -28.05
CA LYS A 75 16.28 9.04 -28.65
C LYS A 75 16.67 10.52 -28.58
N GLN A 76 17.87 10.85 -28.10
CA GLN A 76 18.39 12.21 -27.93
C GLN A 76 17.40 13.15 -27.21
N ARG A 77 16.77 12.67 -26.15
CA ARG A 77 15.83 13.44 -25.31
C ARG A 77 16.13 13.24 -23.85
N ALA A 78 15.77 14.21 -23.02
CA ALA A 78 15.86 14.05 -21.56
C ALA A 78 14.64 13.27 -21.02
N VAL A 79 14.85 12.56 -19.91
CA VAL A 79 13.74 12.05 -19.10
C VAL A 79 13.21 13.23 -18.26
N PRO A 80 11.90 13.53 -18.29
CA PRO A 80 11.33 14.60 -17.48
C PRO A 80 11.52 14.38 -15.97
N ASP A 81 11.72 15.46 -15.21
CA ASP A 81 11.99 15.41 -13.77
C ASP A 81 10.85 14.75 -12.97
N GLU A 82 9.60 14.93 -13.41
CA GLU A 82 8.44 14.29 -12.78
C GLU A 82 8.49 12.76 -12.84
N CYS A 83 9.15 12.19 -13.85
CA CYS A 83 9.30 10.75 -13.96
C CYS A 83 10.14 10.20 -12.79
N PHE A 84 11.12 10.95 -12.28
CA PHE A 84 11.95 10.52 -11.16
C PHE A 84 11.21 10.54 -9.80
N ARG A 85 10.05 11.21 -9.72
CA ARG A 85 9.26 11.34 -8.50
C ARG A 85 8.16 10.28 -8.38
N ASP A 86 7.84 9.61 -9.49
CA ASP A 86 6.75 8.64 -9.54
C ASP A 86 7.06 7.48 -10.50
N LYS A 87 7.06 6.26 -9.95
CA LYS A 87 7.29 5.01 -10.68
C LYS A 87 6.31 4.81 -11.83
N GLY A 88 5.05 5.22 -11.66
CA GLY A 88 4.01 5.13 -12.67
C GLY A 88 4.28 6.08 -13.83
N LEU A 89 4.66 7.32 -13.55
CA LEU A 89 5.09 8.28 -14.58
C LEU A 89 6.33 7.78 -15.34
N MET A 90 7.33 7.26 -14.63
CA MET A 90 8.50 6.65 -15.27
C MET A 90 8.11 5.50 -16.20
N SER A 91 7.22 4.60 -15.76
CA SER A 91 6.76 3.48 -16.61
C SER A 91 6.03 3.98 -17.85
N LYS A 92 5.09 4.92 -17.70
CA LYS A 92 4.35 5.50 -18.83
C LYS A 92 5.28 6.19 -19.82
N TRP A 93 6.28 6.92 -19.33
CA TRP A 93 7.28 7.54 -20.20
C TRP A 93 8.10 6.48 -20.94
N ILE A 94 8.60 5.46 -20.24
CA ILE A 94 9.31 4.34 -20.86
C ILE A 94 8.47 3.69 -21.95
N ASP A 95 7.21 3.36 -21.67
CA ASP A 95 6.32 2.66 -22.59
C ASP A 95 6.01 3.52 -23.83
N GLY A 96 5.83 4.84 -23.66
CA GLY A 96 5.63 5.76 -24.77
C GLY A 96 6.88 6.07 -25.60
N ASN A 97 8.08 5.72 -25.09
CA ASN A 97 9.36 6.00 -25.75
C ASN A 97 10.09 4.75 -26.25
N LYS A 98 9.58 3.55 -25.92
CA LYS A 98 10.16 2.26 -26.28
C LYS A 98 10.31 2.13 -27.80
#